data_AF-A0A836I7T6-F1
#
_entry.id   AF-A0A836I7T6-F1
#
_cell.length_a   1.000
_cell.length_b   1.000
_cell.length_c   1.000
_cell.angle_alpha   90.00
_cell.angle_beta   90.00
_cell.angle_gamma   90.00
#
_symmetry.space_group_name_H-M   'P 1'
#
loop_
_entity.id
_entity.type
_entity.pdbx_description
1 polymer ?
#
loop_
_entity_poly.entity_id
_entity_poly.type
_entity_poly.pdbx_seq_one_letter_code
_entity_poly.pdbx_strand_id
1 'polypeptide(L)'
;MQRYLMNTSYLQGQLKSLYILHNKTVADYGELVKNLNEECTILCDVIPSYRISSTLEGEDGGGQRKQKEVYNVQKLEHEILTQYTHFLQLLRKLSRKTHPEQQALGSRLCARLVKSSAPEFNHAEKLLSLAIDFANCKSVRVAQPCQTALSELLDGQKVSDTTEHIVGALLRIVRKRSYAMNPKLLNLLLHVRVAMVDMHREDLTEEKVKNKRLKKEDKELARQMQKSKARRDRAEIAAKQTRIVHRIFVIYLRVIEASKTCSPVHQTKILAPTLEGLVKFAPLVNVELYQQLMEALKDLVKGQGRSQTRRRMGKSDGGDDDDDEEEEAAASVTTRLHALVAVATLAQRDATATASEWRVDLSYFHEVLFCCLSEALQLPSAESSSSAKMTREEAQEASNGDMDEVASQGSTSSAGSLSSQAFSIAQSMAQGTFVHQNASREWTFHVGLVLRAVDLLVLTQKHLPVARVTAILRRLIQATPSCPPHIAMSILALCHRIALRYPLAGGVVVGGSDNVIAGRGAYNPEALQTVSANADSCFTWELSLLTHSYHPTLRQVADTMCKHYHKVSKHQHGQPPVVTKQLDALGPYEVMEEYDPSLGEFKPAAPLPTALKAELRKRQREEAETYQVSQG
;
A
#
# COMPACT_ATOMS: atom_id res chain seq x y z
N MET A 1 -19.76 -24.05 30.90
CA MET A 1 -20.27 -23.14 31.95
C MET A 1 -20.89 -21.85 31.42
N GLN A 2 -20.55 -21.33 30.24
CA GLN A 2 -21.17 -20.09 29.71
C GLN A 2 -22.67 -20.21 29.35
N ARG A 3 -23.18 -21.41 28.99
CA ARG A 3 -24.61 -21.64 28.70
C ARG A 3 -25.58 -21.37 29.87
N TYR A 4 -25.09 -21.33 31.12
CA TYR A 4 -25.93 -21.29 32.33
C TYR A 4 -25.94 -19.95 33.06
N LEU A 5 -25.26 -18.91 32.53
CA LEU A 5 -25.18 -17.58 33.13
C LEU A 5 -26.09 -16.54 32.46
N MET A 6 -26.92 -16.96 31.50
CA MET A 6 -27.94 -16.07 30.95
C MET A 6 -29.11 -15.98 31.93
N ASN A 7 -29.30 -14.81 32.54
CA ASN A 7 -30.49 -14.53 33.34
C ASN A 7 -31.72 -14.59 32.43
N THR A 8 -32.39 -15.75 32.41
CA THR A 8 -33.51 -16.06 31.53
C THR A 8 -34.66 -15.05 31.66
N SER A 9 -34.82 -14.44 32.84
CA SER A 9 -35.79 -13.37 33.08
C SER A 9 -35.46 -12.06 32.34
N TYR A 10 -34.17 -11.67 32.32
CA TYR A 10 -33.68 -10.48 31.62
C TYR A 10 -33.87 -10.60 30.11
N LEU A 11 -33.48 -11.74 29.54
CA LEU A 11 -33.65 -12.01 28.11
C LEU A 11 -35.12 -12.06 27.69
N GLN A 12 -35.99 -12.66 28.51
CA GLN A 12 -37.43 -12.62 28.27
C GLN A 12 -38.00 -11.20 28.28
N GLY A 13 -37.52 -10.33 29.17
CA GLY A 13 -37.92 -8.92 29.21
C GLY A 13 -37.45 -8.14 27.98
N GLN A 14 -36.20 -8.32 27.57
CA GLN A 14 -35.64 -7.70 26.37
C GLN A 14 -36.33 -8.19 25.09
N LEU A 15 -36.64 -9.48 24.99
CA LEU A 15 -37.31 -10.07 23.82
C LEU A 15 -38.77 -9.62 23.70
N LYS A 16 -39.48 -9.47 24.83
CA LYS A 16 -40.81 -8.85 24.85
C LYS A 16 -40.77 -7.40 24.37
N SER A 17 -39.78 -6.64 24.83
CA SER A 17 -39.58 -5.24 24.41
C SER A 17 -39.29 -5.17 22.91
N LEU A 18 -38.46 -6.08 22.40
CA LEU A 18 -38.14 -6.19 20.98
C LEU A 18 -39.37 -6.55 20.13
N TYR A 19 -40.20 -7.50 20.59
CA TYR A 19 -41.45 -7.87 19.91
C TYR A 19 -42.44 -6.70 19.84
N ILE A 20 -42.55 -5.92 20.92
CA ILE A 20 -43.38 -4.70 20.96
C ILE A 20 -42.87 -3.66 19.97
N LEU A 21 -41.55 -3.44 19.92
CA LEU A 21 -40.92 -2.51 18.98
C LEU A 21 -41.11 -2.93 17.52
N HIS A 22 -40.99 -4.23 17.22
CA HIS A 22 -41.12 -4.76 15.86
C HIS A 22 -42.55 -4.62 15.30
N ASN A 23 -43.57 -4.70 16.16
CA ASN A 23 -44.99 -4.62 15.78
C ASN A 23 -45.57 -3.19 15.85
N LYS A 24 -44.81 -2.20 16.31
CA LYS A 24 -45.25 -0.80 16.33
C LYS A 24 -45.17 -0.21 14.92
N THR A 25 -46.31 0.05 14.30
CA THR A 25 -46.42 0.85 13.08
C THR A 25 -46.38 2.34 13.44
N VAL A 26 -45.40 3.06 12.92
CA VAL A 26 -45.19 4.48 13.23
C VAL A 26 -45.31 5.32 11.96
N ALA A 27 -46.06 6.42 12.06
CA ALA A 27 -46.32 7.34 10.94
C ALA A 27 -45.20 8.39 10.77
N ASP A 28 -44.52 8.77 11.85
CA ASP A 28 -43.39 9.72 11.84
C ASP A 28 -42.05 9.01 11.57
N TYR A 29 -41.27 9.58 10.65
CA TYR A 29 -39.94 9.07 10.32
C TYR A 29 -38.95 9.23 11.49
N GLY A 30 -39.08 10.30 12.28
CA GLY A 30 -38.19 10.55 13.42
C GLY A 30 -38.35 9.50 14.52
N GLU A 31 -39.59 9.15 14.84
CA GLU A 31 -39.91 8.10 15.82
C GLU A 31 -39.56 6.69 15.29
N LEU A 32 -39.74 6.42 13.99
CA LEU A 32 -39.27 5.18 13.37
C LEU A 32 -37.74 5.01 13.51
N VAL A 33 -36.97 6.08 13.30
CA VAL A 33 -35.51 6.05 13.47
C VAL A 33 -35.10 5.73 14.90
N LYS A 34 -35.82 6.25 15.90
CA LYS A 34 -35.56 5.95 17.32
C LYS A 34 -35.84 4.48 17.61
N ASN A 35 -37.01 3.98 17.21
CA ASN A 35 -37.41 2.58 17.41
C ASN A 35 -36.40 1.60 16.81
N LEU A 36 -35.93 1.85 15.59
CA LEU A 36 -34.94 0.97 14.94
C LEU A 36 -33.56 1.01 15.61
N ASN A 37 -33.17 2.15 16.17
CA ASN A 37 -31.93 2.25 16.93
C ASN A 37 -32.03 1.51 18.28
N GLU A 38 -33.17 1.61 18.95
CA GLU A 38 -33.44 0.86 20.18
C GLU A 38 -33.46 -0.65 19.90
N GLU A 39 -34.16 -1.10 18.86
CA GLU A 39 -34.18 -2.50 18.43
C GLU A 39 -32.78 -3.03 18.15
N CYS A 40 -31.96 -2.27 17.42
CA CYS A 40 -30.56 -2.63 17.15
C CYS A 40 -29.70 -2.71 18.41
N THR A 41 -29.92 -1.83 19.39
CA THR A 41 -29.16 -1.81 20.65
C THR A 41 -29.50 -3.04 21.48
N ILE A 42 -30.79 -3.38 21.59
CA ILE A 42 -31.25 -4.59 22.26
C ILE A 42 -30.66 -5.83 21.57
N LEU A 43 -30.65 -5.88 20.23
CA LEU A 43 -30.03 -6.99 19.51
C LEU A 43 -28.52 -7.10 19.78
N CYS A 44 -27.78 -5.99 19.78
CA CYS A 44 -26.35 -6.00 20.11
C CYS A 44 -26.06 -6.58 21.51
N ASP A 45 -26.91 -6.30 22.49
CA ASP A 45 -26.77 -6.79 23.87
C ASP A 45 -27.19 -8.25 24.04
N VAL A 46 -28.17 -8.71 23.26
CA VAL A 46 -28.77 -10.03 23.39
C VAL A 46 -28.04 -11.10 22.59
N ILE A 47 -27.34 -10.75 21.50
CA ILE A 47 -26.68 -11.71 20.60
C ILE A 47 -25.53 -12.46 21.32
N PRO A 48 -25.62 -13.80 21.46
CA PRO A 48 -24.56 -14.60 22.03
C PRO A 48 -23.33 -14.70 21.12
N SER A 49 -22.15 -14.89 21.70
CA SER A 49 -20.89 -15.16 20.98
C SER A 49 -20.76 -16.59 20.42
N TYR A 50 -21.84 -17.37 20.38
CA TYR A 50 -21.83 -18.74 19.88
C TYR A 50 -22.95 -18.98 18.87
N ARG A 51 -22.73 -19.90 17.93
CA ARG A 51 -23.74 -20.28 16.94
C ARG A 51 -24.84 -21.14 17.59
N ILE A 52 -26.10 -20.73 17.41
CA ILE A 52 -27.30 -21.44 17.83
C ILE A 52 -27.63 -22.50 16.76
N SER A 53 -27.98 -23.72 17.18
CA SER A 53 -28.46 -24.76 16.26
C SER A 53 -29.87 -24.43 15.77
N SER A 54 -30.10 -24.49 14.45
CA SER A 54 -31.38 -24.14 13.82
C SER A 54 -32.48 -25.18 14.03
N THR A 55 -32.16 -26.39 14.48
CA THR A 55 -33.12 -27.48 14.64
C THR A 55 -33.76 -27.45 16.02
N LEU A 56 -35.07 -27.21 16.05
CA LEU A 56 -35.93 -27.43 17.22
C LEU A 56 -36.56 -28.83 17.21
N GLU A 57 -36.25 -29.69 16.24
CA GLU A 57 -36.89 -30.99 16.07
C GLU A 57 -35.88 -32.14 15.95
N GLY A 58 -36.38 -33.32 16.33
CA GLY A 58 -35.63 -34.45 16.87
C GLY A 58 -34.81 -35.24 15.86
N GLU A 59 -33.73 -35.81 16.35
CA GLU A 59 -33.22 -37.05 15.79
C GLU A 59 -33.22 -38.08 16.93
N ASP A 60 -34.02 -39.10 16.71
CA ASP A 60 -34.42 -40.13 17.65
C ASP A 60 -33.22 -40.93 18.18
N GLY A 61 -33.15 -41.02 19.51
CA GLY A 61 -32.13 -41.77 20.21
C GLY A 61 -32.32 -41.75 21.72
N GLY A 62 -33.54 -42.07 22.18
CA GLY A 62 -33.82 -42.35 23.59
C GLY A 62 -34.51 -41.19 24.32
N GLY A 63 -35.76 -41.43 24.71
CA GLY A 63 -36.59 -40.51 25.49
C GLY A 63 -36.02 -40.18 26.86
N GLN A 64 -35.06 -39.27 26.91
CA GLN A 64 -34.76 -38.52 28.11
C GLN A 64 -35.54 -37.22 28.04
N ARG A 65 -36.52 -37.07 28.94
CA ARG A 65 -37.22 -35.82 29.23
C ARG A 65 -36.16 -34.72 29.35
N LYS A 66 -36.01 -33.87 28.32
CA LYS A 66 -35.17 -32.67 28.42
C LYS A 66 -35.67 -31.90 29.64
N GLN A 67 -34.78 -31.58 30.58
CA GLN A 67 -35.14 -30.76 31.75
C GLN A 67 -35.86 -29.50 31.25
N LYS A 68 -37.01 -29.15 31.85
CA LYS A 68 -37.92 -28.07 31.41
C LYS A 68 -37.18 -26.74 31.13
N GLU A 69 -36.09 -26.49 31.86
CA GLU A 69 -35.21 -25.34 31.70
C GLU A 69 -34.43 -25.33 30.38
N VAL A 70 -33.91 -26.48 29.94
CA VAL A 70 -33.16 -26.61 28.67
C VAL A 70 -34.07 -26.32 27.48
N TYR A 71 -35.32 -26.80 27.53
CA TYR A 71 -36.31 -26.50 26.50
C TYR A 71 -36.68 -25.01 26.46
N ASN A 72 -36.83 -24.38 27.63
CA ASN A 72 -37.13 -22.95 27.70
C ASN A 72 -35.99 -22.08 27.15
N VAL A 73 -34.74 -22.43 27.41
CA VAL A 73 -33.57 -21.74 26.83
C VAL A 73 -33.54 -21.91 25.31
N GLN A 74 -33.74 -23.13 24.78
CA GLN A 74 -33.82 -23.39 23.34
C GLN A 74 -34.93 -22.60 22.65
N LYS A 75 -36.08 -22.46 23.31
CA LYS A 75 -37.20 -21.65 22.80
C LYS A 75 -36.81 -20.16 22.70
N LEU A 76 -36.13 -19.62 23.72
CA LEU A 76 -35.67 -18.23 23.70
C LEU A 76 -34.60 -18.00 22.64
N GLU A 77 -33.66 -18.94 22.49
CA GLU A 77 -32.62 -18.91 21.45
C GLU A 77 -33.22 -18.89 20.04
N HIS A 78 -34.26 -19.69 19.79
CA HIS A 78 -34.95 -19.72 18.50
C HIS A 78 -35.71 -18.42 18.20
N GLU A 79 -36.37 -17.84 19.20
CA GLU A 79 -37.07 -16.57 19.05
C GLU A 79 -36.08 -15.43 18.76
N ILE A 80 -34.94 -15.36 19.46
CA ILE A 80 -33.86 -14.40 19.15
C ILE A 80 -33.39 -14.54 17.70
N LEU A 81 -33.17 -15.78 17.23
CA LEU A 81 -32.75 -16.04 15.86
C LEU A 81 -33.80 -15.59 14.82
N THR A 82 -35.08 -15.76 15.14
CA THR A 82 -36.21 -15.38 14.28
C THR A 82 -36.30 -13.86 14.16
N GLN A 83 -36.26 -13.16 15.30
CA GLN A 83 -36.26 -11.70 15.33
C GLN A 83 -35.05 -11.09 14.62
N TYR A 84 -33.86 -11.65 14.86
CA TYR A 84 -32.65 -11.25 14.14
C TYR A 84 -32.77 -11.46 12.62
N THR A 85 -33.39 -12.56 12.19
CA THR A 85 -33.62 -12.82 10.76
C THR A 85 -34.59 -11.81 10.15
N HIS A 86 -35.65 -11.44 10.85
CA HIS A 86 -36.56 -10.37 10.41
C HIS A 86 -35.86 -9.01 10.35
N PHE A 87 -35.02 -8.69 11.33
CA PHE A 87 -34.22 -7.45 11.33
C PHE A 87 -33.27 -7.40 10.13
N LEU A 88 -32.57 -8.49 9.81
CA LEU A 88 -31.72 -8.57 8.60
C LEU A 88 -32.52 -8.39 7.31
N GLN A 89 -33.75 -8.90 7.23
CA GLN A 89 -34.64 -8.66 6.09
C GLN A 89 -35.06 -7.19 5.99
N LEU A 90 -35.30 -6.52 7.12
CA LEU A 90 -35.58 -5.09 7.15
C LEU A 90 -34.38 -4.28 6.65
N LEU A 91 -33.16 -4.59 7.12
CA LEU A 91 -31.94 -3.94 6.62
C LEU A 91 -31.76 -4.12 5.11
N ARG A 92 -32.06 -5.32 4.59
CA ARG A 92 -32.07 -5.57 3.13
C ARG A 92 -33.10 -4.72 2.40
N LYS A 93 -34.30 -4.52 2.97
CA LYS A 93 -35.31 -3.62 2.39
C LYS A 93 -34.83 -2.17 2.38
N LEU A 94 -34.19 -1.71 3.47
CA LEU A 94 -33.62 -0.36 3.58
C LEU A 94 -32.49 -0.12 2.56
N SER A 95 -31.68 -1.12 2.27
CA SER A 95 -30.64 -1.07 1.23
C SER A 95 -31.19 -0.81 -0.18
N ARG A 96 -32.39 -1.34 -0.48
CA ARG A 96 -33.01 -1.23 -1.81
C ARG A 96 -33.80 0.06 -2.04
N LYS A 97 -34.06 0.85 -1.00
CA LYS A 97 -34.81 2.11 -1.14
C LYS A 97 -34.00 3.13 -1.90
N THR A 98 -34.64 4.03 -2.65
CA THR A 98 -33.96 5.07 -3.44
C THR A 98 -33.47 6.25 -2.59
N HIS A 99 -34.09 6.49 -1.42
CA HIS A 99 -33.78 7.65 -0.59
C HIS A 99 -32.46 7.49 0.20
N PRO A 100 -31.47 8.38 0.02
CA PRO A 100 -30.13 8.23 0.61
C PRO A 100 -30.12 8.26 2.13
N GLU A 101 -31.01 9.02 2.78
CA GLU A 101 -31.07 9.07 4.26
C GLU A 101 -31.59 7.77 4.87
N GLN A 102 -32.51 7.09 4.19
CA GLN A 102 -33.06 5.81 4.64
C GLN A 102 -32.03 4.69 4.45
N GLN A 103 -31.25 4.75 3.36
CA GLN A 103 -30.10 3.89 3.17
C GLN A 103 -29.01 4.14 4.23
N ALA A 104 -28.71 5.41 4.54
CA ALA A 104 -27.71 5.78 5.56
C ALA A 104 -28.12 5.33 6.97
N LEU A 105 -29.41 5.34 7.30
CA LEU A 105 -29.91 4.71 8.52
C LEU A 105 -29.61 3.21 8.54
N GLY A 106 -29.95 2.48 7.46
CA GLY A 106 -29.67 1.05 7.34
C GLY A 106 -28.18 0.73 7.48
N SER A 107 -27.32 1.55 6.88
CA SER A 107 -25.85 1.44 7.00
C SER A 107 -25.37 1.61 8.45
N ARG A 108 -25.84 2.65 9.17
CA ARG A 108 -25.46 2.88 10.59
C ARG A 108 -25.89 1.72 11.50
N LEU A 109 -27.09 1.18 11.29
CA LEU A 109 -27.58 0.02 12.05
C LEU A 109 -26.76 -1.24 11.73
N CYS A 110 -26.47 -1.48 10.46
CA CYS A 110 -25.63 -2.60 10.03
C CYS A 110 -24.21 -2.49 10.58
N ALA A 111 -23.60 -1.31 10.54
CA ALA A 111 -22.29 -1.03 11.11
C ALA A 111 -22.24 -1.34 12.61
N ARG A 112 -23.26 -0.95 13.37
CA ARG A 112 -23.34 -1.24 14.82
C ARG A 112 -23.42 -2.74 15.11
N LEU A 113 -24.20 -3.50 14.32
CA LEU A 113 -24.25 -4.96 14.42
C LEU A 113 -22.91 -5.60 14.06
N VAL A 114 -22.21 -5.10 13.03
CA VAL A 114 -20.90 -5.62 12.63
C VAL A 114 -19.84 -5.40 13.71
N LYS A 115 -19.94 -4.32 14.50
CA LYS A 115 -19.06 -4.04 15.64
C LYS A 115 -19.35 -4.91 16.87
N SER A 116 -20.50 -5.57 16.96
CA SER A 116 -20.85 -6.44 18.10
C SER A 116 -20.38 -7.88 17.87
N SER A 117 -20.86 -8.82 18.69
CA SER A 117 -20.63 -10.28 18.55
C SER A 117 -21.30 -10.92 17.31
N ALA A 118 -22.08 -10.14 16.53
CA ALA A 118 -22.86 -10.65 15.40
C ALA A 118 -22.05 -11.29 14.23
N PRO A 119 -20.78 -10.90 13.94
CA PRO A 119 -19.99 -11.56 12.90
C PRO A 119 -19.66 -13.03 13.18
N GLU A 120 -19.67 -13.45 14.44
CA GLU A 120 -19.43 -14.85 14.86
C GLU A 120 -20.74 -15.66 15.01
N PHE A 121 -21.87 -14.94 15.04
CA PHE A 121 -23.21 -15.45 15.24
C PHE A 121 -23.83 -16.03 13.94
N ASN A 122 -25.00 -16.65 14.06
CA ASN A 122 -25.74 -17.21 12.92
C ASN A 122 -26.03 -16.16 11.84
N HIS A 123 -26.07 -16.59 10.58
CA HIS A 123 -26.30 -15.72 9.41
C HIS A 123 -25.29 -14.57 9.24
N ALA A 124 -24.09 -14.67 9.83
CA ALA A 124 -22.98 -13.74 9.59
C ALA A 124 -22.74 -13.48 8.10
N GLU A 125 -22.87 -14.51 7.25
CA GLU A 125 -22.74 -14.38 5.80
C GLU A 125 -23.71 -13.36 5.19
N LYS A 126 -24.96 -13.34 5.64
CA LYS A 126 -25.99 -12.42 5.15
C LYS A 126 -25.69 -11.00 5.65
N LEU A 127 -25.36 -10.85 6.93
CA LEU A 127 -25.00 -9.57 7.53
C LEU A 127 -23.80 -8.94 6.81
N LEU A 128 -22.71 -9.68 6.68
CA LEU A 128 -21.48 -9.21 6.02
C LEU A 128 -21.70 -8.89 4.54
N SER A 129 -22.53 -9.68 3.84
CA SER A 129 -22.89 -9.35 2.45
C SER A 129 -23.66 -8.03 2.34
N LEU A 130 -24.58 -7.76 3.27
CA LEU A 130 -25.32 -6.50 3.32
C LEU A 130 -24.40 -5.32 3.67
N ALA A 131 -23.48 -5.50 4.63
CA ALA A 131 -22.52 -4.48 5.00
C ALA A 131 -21.65 -4.05 3.80
N ILE A 132 -21.23 -5.01 2.97
CA ILE A 132 -20.45 -4.74 1.76
C ILE A 132 -21.31 -4.08 0.68
N ASP A 133 -22.57 -4.49 0.51
CA ASP A 133 -23.49 -3.84 -0.42
C ASP A 133 -23.71 -2.36 -0.03
N PHE A 134 -23.86 -2.04 1.26
CA PHE A 134 -23.92 -0.65 1.77
C PHE A 134 -22.60 0.10 1.56
N ALA A 135 -21.47 -0.56 1.83
CA ALA A 135 -20.13 0.02 1.65
C ALA A 135 -19.79 0.26 0.15
N ASN A 136 -20.49 -0.40 -0.78
CA ASN A 136 -20.35 -0.21 -2.22
C ASN A 136 -21.23 0.92 -2.79
N CYS A 137 -22.06 1.57 -1.98
CA CYS A 137 -22.87 2.69 -2.44
C CYS A 137 -21.98 3.87 -2.88
N LYS A 138 -22.47 4.64 -3.88
CA LYS A 138 -21.79 5.86 -4.37
C LYS A 138 -21.79 6.98 -3.33
N SER A 139 -22.86 7.07 -2.52
CA SER A 139 -22.99 8.10 -1.48
C SER A 139 -22.09 7.81 -0.28
N VAL A 140 -21.21 8.77 0.03
CA VAL A 140 -20.27 8.68 1.16
C VAL A 140 -21.01 8.49 2.49
N ARG A 141 -22.15 9.17 2.69
CA ARG A 141 -22.95 9.07 3.92
C ARG A 141 -23.47 7.65 4.20
N VAL A 142 -23.71 6.87 3.14
CA VAL A 142 -24.16 5.48 3.24
C VAL A 142 -22.96 4.54 3.37
N ALA A 143 -21.88 4.79 2.63
CA ALA A 143 -20.75 3.88 2.58
C ALA A 143 -19.86 3.95 3.83
N GLN A 144 -19.61 5.16 4.36
CA GLN A 144 -18.61 5.41 5.41
C GLN A 144 -18.85 4.59 6.70
N PRO A 145 -20.06 4.51 7.29
CA PRO A 145 -20.26 3.79 8.55
C PRO A 145 -19.93 2.29 8.45
N CYS A 146 -20.35 1.64 7.35
CA CYS A 146 -20.02 0.24 7.10
C CYS A 146 -18.54 0.04 6.74
N GLN A 147 -17.92 0.99 6.02
CA GLN A 147 -16.48 0.92 5.70
C GLN A 147 -15.64 0.96 7.00
N THR A 148 -15.90 1.91 7.89
CA THR A 148 -15.20 2.03 9.18
C THR A 148 -15.44 0.81 10.08
N ALA A 149 -16.66 0.29 10.14
CA ALA A 149 -16.94 -0.92 10.93
C ALA A 149 -16.23 -2.16 10.37
N LEU A 150 -16.17 -2.30 9.03
CA LEU A 150 -15.46 -3.42 8.39
C LEU A 150 -13.94 -3.29 8.53
N SER A 151 -13.36 -2.09 8.48
CA SER A 151 -11.91 -1.89 8.69
C SER A 151 -11.51 -2.24 10.12
N GLU A 152 -12.23 -1.74 11.14
CA GLU A 152 -12.00 -2.07 12.55
C GLU A 152 -12.09 -3.59 12.80
N LEU A 153 -13.09 -4.25 12.19
CA LEU A 153 -13.25 -5.70 12.29
C LEU A 153 -12.07 -6.47 11.68
N LEU A 154 -11.55 -6.02 10.55
CA LEU A 154 -10.40 -6.65 9.88
C LEU A 154 -9.07 -6.39 10.60
N ASP A 155 -8.91 -5.24 11.25
CA ASP A 155 -7.71 -4.91 12.03
C ASP A 155 -7.58 -5.77 13.30
N GLY A 156 -8.71 -6.11 13.92
CA GLY A 156 -8.75 -6.91 15.15
C GLY A 156 -8.67 -8.43 14.94
N GLN A 157 -8.99 -8.93 13.74
CA GLN A 157 -9.18 -10.36 13.49
C GLN A 157 -8.00 -10.99 12.73
N LYS A 158 -7.59 -12.19 13.16
CA LYS A 158 -6.71 -13.06 12.37
C LYS A 158 -7.53 -13.75 11.26
N VAL A 159 -6.86 -14.55 10.42
CA VAL A 159 -7.52 -15.41 9.41
C VAL A 159 -8.71 -16.15 10.03
N SER A 160 -9.91 -15.77 9.63
CA SER A 160 -11.19 -16.21 10.19
C SER A 160 -12.24 -16.43 9.08
N ASP A 161 -13.33 -17.13 9.41
CA ASP A 161 -14.46 -17.32 8.51
C ASP A 161 -15.04 -15.96 8.03
N THR A 162 -15.08 -14.99 8.93
CA THR A 162 -15.51 -13.60 8.67
C THR A 162 -14.65 -12.96 7.58
N THR A 163 -13.32 -13.11 7.67
CA THR A 163 -12.37 -12.58 6.67
C THR A 163 -12.57 -13.27 5.32
N GLU A 164 -12.72 -14.60 5.29
CA GLU A 164 -12.97 -15.34 4.05
C GLU A 164 -14.26 -14.88 3.36
N HIS A 165 -15.30 -14.63 4.14
CA HIS A 165 -16.59 -14.21 3.60
C HIS A 165 -16.57 -12.77 3.08
N ILE A 166 -15.90 -11.84 3.77
CA ILE A 166 -15.73 -10.46 3.31
C ILE A 166 -14.99 -10.45 1.96
N VAL A 167 -13.85 -11.12 1.87
CA VAL A 167 -13.06 -11.21 0.62
C VAL A 167 -13.85 -11.94 -0.47
N GLY A 168 -14.62 -12.98 -0.13
CA GLY A 168 -15.49 -13.68 -1.07
C GLY A 168 -16.64 -12.80 -1.61
N ALA A 169 -17.21 -11.93 -0.78
CA ALA A 169 -18.23 -10.98 -1.20
C ALA A 169 -17.65 -9.87 -2.10
N LEU A 170 -16.47 -9.34 -1.78
CA LEU A 170 -15.76 -8.40 -2.66
C LEU A 170 -15.45 -9.03 -4.02
N LEU A 171 -14.96 -10.28 -4.05
CA LEU A 171 -14.71 -11.00 -5.30
C LEU A 171 -15.99 -11.18 -6.14
N ARG A 172 -17.15 -11.38 -5.51
CA ARG A 172 -18.44 -11.44 -6.23
C ARG A 172 -18.81 -10.10 -6.88
N ILE A 173 -18.44 -8.97 -6.27
CA ILE A 173 -18.67 -7.64 -6.85
C ILE A 173 -17.78 -7.44 -8.07
N VAL A 174 -16.47 -7.72 -7.94
CA VAL A 174 -15.48 -7.54 -9.01
C VAL A 174 -15.75 -8.48 -10.19
N ARG A 175 -16.35 -9.65 -9.95
CA ARG A 175 -16.75 -10.58 -11.01
C ARG A 175 -17.94 -10.10 -11.85
N LYS A 176 -18.73 -9.14 -11.38
CA LYS A 176 -19.84 -8.58 -12.16
C LYS A 176 -19.29 -7.71 -13.30
N ARG A 177 -19.88 -7.82 -14.49
CA ARG A 177 -19.42 -7.16 -15.73
C ARG A 177 -19.43 -5.63 -15.65
N SER A 178 -20.23 -5.04 -14.76
CA SER A 178 -20.39 -3.58 -14.64
C SER A 178 -19.29 -2.88 -13.85
N TYR A 179 -18.37 -3.61 -13.18
CA TYR A 179 -17.28 -3.05 -12.36
C TYR A 179 -17.66 -1.83 -11.49
N ALA A 180 -18.91 -1.78 -11.00
CA ALA A 180 -19.41 -0.70 -10.17
C ALA A 180 -18.94 -0.89 -8.72
N MET A 181 -17.64 -0.78 -8.50
CA MET A 181 -16.99 -0.90 -7.19
C MET A 181 -16.51 0.47 -6.71
N ASN A 182 -16.82 0.81 -5.46
CA ASN A 182 -16.24 1.98 -4.82
C ASN A 182 -14.74 1.74 -4.53
N PRO A 183 -13.80 2.60 -4.98
CA PRO A 183 -12.37 2.43 -4.74
C PRO A 183 -11.99 2.25 -3.27
N LYS A 184 -12.72 2.90 -2.35
CA LYS A 184 -12.49 2.80 -0.91
C LYS A 184 -12.66 1.37 -0.36
N LEU A 185 -13.41 0.50 -1.06
CA LEU A 185 -13.53 -0.91 -0.67
C LEU A 185 -12.22 -1.69 -0.83
N LEU A 186 -11.34 -1.27 -1.74
CA LEU A 186 -10.04 -1.91 -1.91
C LEU A 186 -9.13 -1.66 -0.71
N ASN A 187 -9.28 -0.50 -0.04
CA ASN A 187 -8.55 -0.22 1.20
C ASN A 187 -8.90 -1.21 2.31
N LEU A 188 -10.11 -1.79 2.32
CA LEU A 188 -10.47 -2.85 3.28
C LEU A 188 -9.56 -4.08 3.15
N LEU A 189 -9.10 -4.41 1.93
CA LEU A 189 -8.17 -5.51 1.71
C LEU A 189 -6.79 -5.22 2.34
N LEU A 190 -6.41 -3.95 2.46
CA LEU A 190 -5.16 -3.54 3.12
C LEU A 190 -5.21 -3.71 4.64
N HIS A 191 -6.40 -3.72 5.27
CA HIS A 191 -6.53 -4.01 6.71
C HIS A 191 -6.39 -5.51 7.03
N VAL A 192 -6.51 -6.39 6.03
CA VAL A 192 -6.38 -7.83 6.24
C VAL A 192 -4.96 -8.15 6.72
N ARG A 193 -4.85 -8.59 7.97
CA ARG A 193 -3.60 -9.09 8.57
C ARG A 193 -3.41 -10.54 8.18
N VAL A 194 -2.86 -10.75 6.98
CA VAL A 194 -2.33 -12.06 6.63
C VAL A 194 -0.94 -12.15 7.25
N ALA A 195 -0.89 -12.55 8.53
CA ALA A 195 0.38 -12.91 9.14
C ALA A 195 1.06 -13.92 8.21
N MET A 196 2.36 -13.73 7.93
CA MET A 196 3.22 -14.86 7.63
C MET A 196 2.96 -15.83 8.78
N VAL A 197 2.17 -16.88 8.52
CA VAL A 197 2.06 -17.96 9.47
C VAL A 197 3.45 -18.55 9.40
N ASP A 198 4.33 -18.09 10.28
CA ASP A 198 5.57 -18.76 10.59
C ASP A 198 5.16 -20.20 10.86
N MET A 199 5.31 -21.04 9.84
CA MET A 199 5.18 -22.48 9.98
C MET A 199 6.21 -22.99 11.00
N HIS A 200 7.20 -22.15 11.35
CA HIS A 200 8.31 -22.41 12.26
C HIS A 200 8.31 -21.70 13.62
N ARG A 201 7.26 -20.94 14.01
CA ARG A 201 7.16 -20.54 15.43
C ARG A 201 6.60 -21.69 16.26
N GLU A 202 7.47 -22.31 17.06
CA GLU A 202 7.12 -23.32 18.08
C GLU A 202 6.50 -22.72 19.36
N ASP A 203 6.35 -21.40 19.43
CA ASP A 203 5.93 -20.73 20.66
C ASP A 203 4.40 -20.54 20.71
N LEU A 204 3.69 -21.64 20.97
CA LEU A 204 2.49 -21.56 21.80
C LEU A 204 2.85 -22.15 23.16
N THR A 205 3.31 -21.23 24.00
CA THR A 205 3.45 -21.34 25.46
C THR A 205 2.51 -22.39 26.04
N GLU A 206 3.11 -23.37 26.70
CA GLU A 206 2.44 -24.30 27.58
C GLU A 206 1.61 -23.53 28.63
N GLU A 207 0.36 -23.22 28.34
CA GLU A 207 -0.60 -22.92 29.41
C GLU A 207 -0.82 -24.22 30.16
N LYS A 208 -0.04 -24.39 31.23
CA LYS A 208 -0.23 -25.42 32.25
C LYS A 208 -1.61 -25.23 32.86
N VAL A 209 -2.62 -25.84 32.26
CA VAL A 209 -3.94 -25.99 32.86
C VAL A 209 -3.76 -26.76 34.18
N LYS A 210 -3.72 -26.02 35.29
CA LYS A 210 -3.73 -26.53 36.66
C LYS A 210 -5.12 -27.06 37.00
N ASN A 211 -5.53 -28.16 36.37
CA ASN A 211 -6.69 -28.92 36.82
C ASN A 211 -6.22 -29.97 37.83
N LYS A 212 -6.49 -29.71 39.12
CA LYS A 212 -6.38 -30.70 40.20
C LYS A 212 -7.52 -31.72 40.03
N ARG A 213 -7.15 -33.02 40.06
CA ARG A 213 -8.02 -34.23 40.10
C ARG A 213 -8.65 -34.71 38.78
N LEU A 214 -7.84 -35.06 37.78
CA LEU A 214 -8.26 -35.97 36.69
C LEU A 214 -7.39 -37.23 36.72
N LYS A 215 -7.95 -38.39 36.37
CA LYS A 215 -7.20 -39.65 36.23
C LYS A 215 -6.10 -39.48 35.17
N LYS A 216 -4.95 -40.13 35.37
CA LYS A 216 -3.73 -39.92 34.54
C LYS A 216 -3.98 -40.22 33.05
N GLU A 217 -4.87 -41.17 32.76
CA GLU A 217 -5.28 -41.58 31.41
C GLU A 217 -6.17 -40.54 30.73
N ASP A 218 -7.19 -40.00 31.41
CA ASP A 218 -8.05 -38.93 30.88
C ASP A 218 -7.26 -37.64 30.59
N LYS A 219 -6.22 -37.37 31.39
CA LYS A 219 -5.31 -36.24 31.19
C LYS A 219 -4.42 -36.42 29.95
N GLU A 220 -3.94 -37.65 29.71
CA GLU A 220 -3.13 -37.95 28.52
C GLU A 220 -3.99 -37.98 27.26
N LEU A 221 -5.20 -38.54 27.34
CA LEU A 221 -6.16 -38.53 26.24
C LEU A 221 -6.63 -37.10 25.91
N ALA A 222 -6.91 -36.27 26.93
CA ALA A 222 -7.21 -34.85 26.71
C ALA A 222 -6.03 -34.10 26.06
N ARG A 223 -4.78 -34.41 26.44
CA ARG A 223 -3.58 -33.84 25.80
C ARG A 223 -3.44 -34.29 24.35
N GLN A 224 -3.67 -35.56 24.04
CA GLN A 224 -3.64 -36.08 22.66
C GLN A 224 -4.77 -35.49 21.81
N MET A 225 -5.98 -35.36 22.37
CA MET A 225 -7.10 -34.68 21.71
C MET A 225 -6.79 -33.21 21.46
N GLN A 226 -6.19 -32.51 22.43
CA GLN A 226 -5.80 -31.10 22.28
C GLN A 226 -4.71 -30.93 21.22
N LYS A 227 -3.67 -31.79 21.21
CA LYS A 227 -2.61 -31.77 20.18
C LYS A 227 -3.16 -32.06 18.79
N SER A 228 -4.04 -33.06 18.65
CA SER A 228 -4.64 -33.40 17.36
C SER A 228 -5.63 -32.34 16.87
N LYS A 229 -6.39 -31.71 17.78
CA LYS A 229 -7.25 -30.56 17.46
C LYS A 229 -6.43 -29.36 17.01
N ALA A 230 -5.41 -28.98 17.77
CA ALA A 230 -4.51 -27.88 17.42
C ALA A 230 -3.83 -28.08 16.05
N ARG A 231 -3.42 -29.31 15.73
CA ARG A 231 -2.83 -29.63 14.42
C ARG A 231 -3.84 -29.50 13.27
N ARG A 232 -5.08 -29.98 13.46
CA ARG A 232 -6.15 -29.85 12.46
C ARG A 232 -6.53 -28.38 12.26
N ASP A 233 -6.68 -27.63 13.35
CA ASP A 233 -7.02 -26.22 13.33
C ASP A 233 -5.94 -25.42 12.57
N ARG A 234 -4.65 -25.71 12.81
CA ARG A 234 -3.54 -25.06 12.09
C ARG A 234 -3.55 -25.37 10.59
N ALA A 235 -3.81 -26.62 10.20
CA ALA A 235 -3.90 -27.01 8.80
C ALA A 235 -5.11 -26.36 8.09
N GLU A 236 -6.25 -26.26 8.78
CA GLU A 236 -7.44 -25.59 8.28
C GLU A 236 -7.21 -24.09 8.10
N ILE A 237 -6.57 -23.43 9.07
CA ILE A 237 -6.21 -22.00 8.99
C ILE A 237 -5.26 -21.76 7.81
N ALA A 238 -4.27 -22.63 7.59
CA ALA A 238 -3.35 -22.52 6.46
C ALA A 238 -4.08 -22.66 5.11
N ALA A 239 -5.01 -23.63 5.00
CA ALA A 239 -5.83 -23.79 3.80
C ALA A 239 -6.72 -22.57 3.54
N LYS A 240 -7.35 -22.02 4.59
CA LYS A 240 -8.15 -20.78 4.52
C LYS A 240 -7.30 -19.59 4.09
N GLN A 241 -6.10 -19.43 4.65
CA GLN A 241 -5.16 -18.38 4.27
C GLN A 241 -4.82 -18.44 2.78
N THR A 242 -4.42 -19.60 2.27
CA THR A 242 -4.12 -19.79 0.84
C THR A 242 -5.32 -19.39 -0.03
N ARG A 243 -6.54 -19.78 0.39
CA ARG A 243 -7.77 -19.45 -0.33
C ARG A 243 -8.08 -17.95 -0.31
N ILE A 244 -7.92 -17.29 0.84
CA ILE A 244 -8.11 -15.85 0.99
C ILE A 244 -7.11 -15.09 0.12
N VAL A 245 -5.82 -15.43 0.23
CA VAL A 245 -4.74 -14.80 -0.54
C VAL A 245 -4.97 -14.97 -2.04
N HIS A 246 -5.34 -16.18 -2.49
CA HIS A 246 -5.70 -16.41 -3.89
C HIS A 246 -6.87 -15.51 -4.33
N ARG A 247 -7.93 -15.37 -3.52
CA ARG A 247 -9.05 -14.48 -3.87
C ARG A 247 -8.62 -13.02 -3.92
N ILE A 248 -7.76 -12.57 -3.01
CA ILE A 248 -7.21 -11.21 -2.99
C ILE A 248 -6.44 -10.93 -4.29
N PHE A 249 -5.56 -11.83 -4.72
CA PHE A 249 -4.82 -11.65 -5.98
C PHE A 249 -5.72 -11.65 -7.21
N VAL A 250 -6.74 -12.51 -7.25
CA VAL A 250 -7.73 -12.49 -8.34
C VAL A 250 -8.51 -11.17 -8.36
N ILE A 251 -8.82 -10.60 -7.20
CA ILE A 251 -9.42 -9.25 -7.12
C ILE A 251 -8.45 -8.23 -7.74
N TYR A 252 -7.19 -8.17 -7.30
CA TYR A 252 -6.23 -7.20 -7.80
C TYR A 252 -5.94 -7.35 -9.30
N LEU A 253 -5.74 -8.57 -9.80
CA LEU A 253 -5.53 -8.83 -11.23
C LEU A 253 -6.68 -8.26 -12.07
N ARG A 254 -7.91 -8.56 -11.65
CA ARG A 254 -9.11 -8.15 -12.36
C ARG A 254 -9.38 -6.65 -12.25
N VAL A 255 -8.95 -6.05 -11.14
CA VAL A 255 -8.97 -4.60 -10.94
C VAL A 255 -7.94 -3.91 -11.85
N ILE A 256 -6.74 -4.47 -12.02
CA ILE A 256 -5.74 -3.99 -12.99
C ILE A 256 -6.29 -4.10 -14.42
N GLU A 257 -6.95 -5.21 -14.77
CA GLU A 257 -7.60 -5.35 -16.07
C GLU A 257 -8.72 -4.31 -16.27
N ALA A 258 -9.54 -4.07 -15.26
CA ALA A 258 -10.60 -3.06 -15.32
C ALA A 258 -10.04 -1.63 -15.42
N SER A 259 -8.87 -1.38 -14.82
CA SER A 259 -8.20 -0.07 -14.89
C SER A 259 -7.86 0.34 -16.34
N LYS A 260 -7.71 -0.64 -17.25
CA LYS A 260 -7.46 -0.40 -18.69
C LYS A 260 -8.64 0.26 -19.41
N THR A 261 -9.87 0.09 -18.91
CA THR A 261 -11.10 0.60 -19.54
C THR A 261 -11.69 1.81 -18.81
N CYS A 262 -11.02 2.31 -17.77
CA CYS A 262 -11.53 3.36 -16.90
C CYS A 262 -10.92 4.73 -17.25
N SER A 263 -11.65 5.81 -16.93
CA SER A 263 -11.13 7.18 -16.97
C SER A 263 -9.84 7.32 -16.13
N PRO A 264 -8.87 8.17 -16.53
CA PRO A 264 -7.57 8.31 -15.86
C PRO A 264 -7.68 8.65 -14.36
N VAL A 265 -8.65 9.47 -13.96
CA VAL A 265 -8.88 9.83 -12.54
C VAL A 265 -9.38 8.63 -11.73
N HIS A 266 -10.18 7.76 -12.34
CA HIS A 266 -10.66 6.55 -11.69
C HIS A 266 -9.57 5.46 -11.66
N GLN A 267 -8.72 5.44 -12.70
CA GLN A 267 -7.58 4.55 -12.80
C GLN A 267 -6.62 4.74 -11.63
N THR A 268 -6.22 5.99 -11.32
CA THR A 268 -5.29 6.27 -10.20
C THR A 268 -5.89 5.88 -8.84
N LYS A 269 -7.17 6.24 -8.59
CA LYS A 269 -7.89 5.91 -7.35
C LYS A 269 -8.00 4.41 -7.07
N ILE A 270 -8.12 3.61 -8.13
CA ILE A 270 -8.24 2.14 -8.03
C ILE A 270 -6.87 1.46 -7.98
N LEU A 271 -5.92 1.97 -8.77
CA LEU A 271 -4.63 1.33 -8.93
C LEU A 271 -3.75 1.50 -7.70
N ALA A 272 -3.86 2.62 -6.98
CA ALA A 272 -3.01 2.88 -5.82
C ALA A 272 -3.22 1.87 -4.67
N PRO A 273 -4.46 1.62 -4.20
CA PRO A 273 -4.70 0.56 -3.20
C PRO A 273 -4.35 -0.84 -3.71
N THR A 274 -4.50 -1.05 -5.02
CA THR A 274 -4.19 -2.34 -5.66
C THR A 274 -2.70 -2.63 -5.64
N LEU A 275 -1.87 -1.70 -6.12
CA LEU A 275 -0.41 -1.85 -6.12
C LEU A 275 0.15 -1.93 -4.69
N GLU A 276 -0.40 -1.18 -3.74
CA GLU A 276 -0.04 -1.30 -2.32
C GLU A 276 -0.34 -2.70 -1.76
N GLY A 277 -1.54 -3.21 -2.06
CA GLY A 277 -1.95 -4.55 -1.68
C GLY A 277 -1.04 -5.62 -2.28
N LEU A 278 -0.63 -5.45 -3.54
CA LEU A 278 0.32 -6.35 -4.18
C LEU A 278 1.67 -6.35 -3.47
N VAL A 279 2.21 -5.19 -3.08
CA VAL A 279 3.45 -5.11 -2.28
C VAL A 279 3.28 -5.78 -0.92
N LYS A 280 2.17 -5.51 -0.21
CA LYS A 280 1.90 -6.08 1.11
C LYS A 280 1.79 -7.61 1.08
N PHE A 281 1.08 -8.15 0.10
CA PHE A 281 0.82 -9.58 -0.02
C PHE A 281 1.82 -10.32 -0.92
N ALA A 282 2.77 -9.62 -1.56
CA ALA A 282 3.80 -10.20 -2.42
C ALA A 282 4.49 -11.43 -1.81
N PRO A 283 4.85 -11.44 -0.51
CA PRO A 283 5.47 -12.61 0.12
C PRO A 283 4.55 -13.82 0.27
N LEU A 284 3.28 -13.78 -0.16
CA LEU A 284 2.28 -14.84 0.01
C LEU A 284 1.70 -15.37 -1.32
N VAL A 285 2.17 -14.86 -2.47
CA VAL A 285 1.68 -15.22 -3.81
C VAL A 285 1.93 -16.70 -4.15
N ASN A 286 0.96 -17.35 -4.80
CA ASN A 286 1.14 -18.68 -5.40
C ASN A 286 1.78 -18.57 -6.80
N VAL A 287 2.64 -19.52 -7.17
CA VAL A 287 3.40 -19.55 -8.44
C VAL A 287 2.48 -19.40 -9.66
N GLU A 288 1.32 -20.06 -9.67
CA GLU A 288 0.36 -20.01 -10.80
C GLU A 288 -0.20 -18.60 -11.06
N LEU A 289 -0.44 -17.83 -9.98
CA LEU A 289 -0.97 -16.46 -10.08
C LEU A 289 0.11 -15.44 -10.44
N TYR A 290 1.36 -15.76 -10.14
CA TYR A 290 2.48 -14.86 -10.34
C TYR A 290 2.66 -14.51 -11.82
N GLN A 291 2.60 -15.49 -12.73
CA GLN A 291 2.76 -15.24 -14.16
C GLN A 291 1.66 -14.32 -14.71
N GLN A 292 0.41 -14.52 -14.30
CA GLN A 292 -0.71 -13.68 -14.71
C GLN A 292 -0.54 -12.24 -14.20
N LEU A 293 -0.06 -12.11 -12.96
CA LEU A 293 0.18 -10.81 -12.35
C LEU A 293 1.33 -10.05 -13.03
N MET A 294 2.43 -10.73 -13.33
CA MET A 294 3.56 -10.14 -14.04
C MET A 294 3.19 -9.67 -15.44
N GLU A 295 2.40 -10.45 -16.18
CA GLU A 295 1.93 -10.03 -17.51
C GLU A 295 0.98 -8.83 -17.40
N ALA A 296 0.08 -8.81 -16.41
CA ALA A 296 -0.81 -7.67 -16.17
C ALA A 296 -0.03 -6.40 -15.78
N LEU A 297 1.01 -6.51 -14.94
CA LEU A 297 1.89 -5.40 -14.58
C LEU A 297 2.76 -4.97 -15.78
N LYS A 298 3.23 -5.92 -16.60
CA LYS A 298 3.95 -5.63 -17.84
C LYS A 298 3.09 -4.81 -18.80
N ASP A 299 1.83 -5.19 -18.98
CA ASP A 299 0.86 -4.43 -19.79
C ASP A 299 0.56 -3.05 -19.22
N LEU A 300 0.42 -2.94 -17.90
CA LEU A 300 0.22 -1.66 -17.23
C LEU A 300 1.41 -0.71 -17.44
N VAL A 301 2.63 -1.25 -17.37
CA VAL A 301 3.88 -0.50 -17.53
C VAL A 301 4.16 -0.16 -19.00
N LYS A 302 3.73 -1.00 -19.96
CA LYS A 302 3.86 -0.73 -21.41
C LYS A 302 3.16 0.55 -21.85
N GLY A 303 2.02 0.89 -21.23
CA GLY A 303 1.13 1.95 -21.73
C GLY A 303 0.50 1.56 -23.08
N GLN A 304 -0.78 1.20 -23.08
CA GLN A 304 -1.71 1.26 -24.24
C GLN A 304 -1.36 0.61 -25.60
N GLY A 305 -0.23 -0.05 -25.82
CA GLY A 305 0.11 -0.61 -27.13
C GLY A 305 -0.57 -1.94 -27.57
N ARG A 306 -1.81 -2.26 -27.17
CA ARG A 306 -2.48 -3.50 -27.65
C ARG A 306 -4.00 -3.57 -27.50
N SER A 307 -4.74 -2.84 -28.34
CA SER A 307 -6.04 -3.31 -28.80
C SER A 307 -5.84 -4.19 -30.04
N GLN A 308 -5.67 -5.50 -29.85
CA GLN A 308 -5.91 -6.46 -30.94
C GLN A 308 -7.42 -6.49 -31.23
N THR A 309 -7.91 -5.48 -31.96
CA THR A 309 -9.12 -5.66 -32.74
C THR A 309 -8.74 -6.59 -33.88
N ARG A 310 -9.28 -7.81 -33.85
CA ARG A 310 -9.39 -8.67 -35.03
C ARG A 310 -10.07 -7.82 -36.12
N ARG A 311 -9.29 -7.16 -36.99
CA ARG A 311 -9.78 -6.65 -38.26
C ARG A 311 -10.19 -7.87 -39.08
N ARG A 312 -11.47 -8.21 -39.00
CA ARG A 312 -12.15 -8.95 -40.05
C ARG A 312 -12.01 -8.10 -41.30
N MET A 313 -11.37 -8.69 -42.30
CA MET A 313 -11.28 -8.19 -43.66
C MET A 313 -12.69 -7.77 -44.15
N GLY A 314 -12.84 -6.50 -44.50
CA GLY A 314 -14.02 -5.90 -45.12
C GLY A 314 -13.58 -4.64 -45.84
N LYS A 315 -13.90 -4.56 -47.13
CA LYS A 315 -13.30 -3.70 -48.16
C LYS A 315 -14.19 -2.48 -48.46
N SER A 316 -13.56 -1.37 -48.88
CA SER A 316 -14.08 -0.12 -49.50
C SER A 316 -15.08 0.67 -48.64
N ASP A 317 -15.07 2.01 -48.59
CA ASP A 317 -14.85 3.00 -49.64
C ASP A 317 -14.44 4.36 -48.99
N GLY A 318 -13.89 5.28 -49.79
CA GLY A 318 -13.26 6.52 -49.31
C GLY A 318 -14.21 7.65 -48.88
N GLY A 319 -13.64 8.59 -48.13
CA GLY A 319 -14.24 9.88 -47.74
C GLY A 319 -13.41 10.49 -46.61
N ASP A 320 -13.09 11.78 -46.74
CA ASP A 320 -12.25 12.60 -45.86
C ASP A 320 -12.55 12.40 -44.36
N ASP A 321 -11.52 12.16 -43.57
CA ASP A 321 -11.57 12.29 -42.10
C ASP A 321 -10.36 13.13 -41.67
N ASP A 322 -10.66 14.26 -41.01
CA ASP A 322 -9.71 15.09 -40.27
C ASP A 322 -8.93 14.20 -39.29
N ASP A 323 -7.60 14.24 -39.39
CA ASP A 323 -6.68 13.63 -38.43
C ASP A 323 -6.74 14.40 -37.09
N ASP A 324 -7.83 14.23 -36.35
CA ASP A 324 -7.83 14.43 -34.90
C ASP A 324 -6.98 13.29 -34.31
N GLU A 325 -5.66 13.51 -34.22
CA GLU A 325 -4.77 12.70 -33.39
C GLU A 325 -5.27 12.80 -31.94
N GLU A 326 -6.15 11.89 -31.53
CA GLU A 326 -6.47 11.64 -30.12
C GLU A 326 -5.13 11.32 -29.43
N GLU A 327 -4.57 12.31 -28.74
CA GLU A 327 -3.35 12.21 -27.94
C GLU A 327 -3.61 11.16 -26.84
N GLU A 328 -3.28 9.90 -27.16
CA GLU A 328 -3.52 8.73 -26.33
C GLU A 328 -2.76 8.93 -25.01
N ALA A 329 -3.47 9.24 -23.93
CA ALA A 329 -2.89 9.64 -22.66
C ALA A 329 -2.02 8.51 -22.08
N ALA A 330 -0.71 8.57 -22.35
CA ALA A 330 0.28 7.66 -21.82
C ALA A 330 0.19 7.63 -20.29
N ALA A 331 0.31 6.43 -19.70
CA ALA A 331 0.25 6.28 -18.26
C ALA A 331 1.31 7.16 -17.58
N SER A 332 0.87 7.99 -16.64
CA SER A 332 1.74 8.89 -15.85
C SER A 332 2.98 8.14 -15.35
N VAL A 333 4.14 8.80 -15.40
CA VAL A 333 5.42 8.29 -14.85
C VAL A 333 5.25 7.70 -13.47
N THR A 334 4.46 8.38 -12.63
CA THR A 334 4.16 7.95 -11.27
C THR A 334 3.58 6.54 -11.25
N THR A 335 2.58 6.27 -12.07
CA THR A 335 1.94 4.96 -12.19
C THR A 335 2.93 3.89 -12.65
N ARG A 336 3.77 4.21 -13.64
CA ARG A 336 4.82 3.30 -14.12
C ARG A 336 5.83 2.98 -13.01
N LEU A 337 6.30 3.97 -12.26
CA LEU A 337 7.24 3.78 -11.16
C LEU A 337 6.64 2.95 -10.01
N HIS A 338 5.39 3.20 -9.61
CA HIS A 338 4.71 2.39 -8.61
C HIS A 338 4.50 0.94 -9.06
N ALA A 339 4.17 0.73 -10.34
CA ALA A 339 4.08 -0.61 -10.91
C ALA A 339 5.44 -1.33 -10.94
N LEU A 340 6.53 -0.61 -11.25
CA LEU A 340 7.90 -1.14 -11.18
C LEU A 340 8.29 -1.54 -9.76
N VAL A 341 7.94 -0.73 -8.75
CA VAL A 341 8.13 -1.07 -7.33
C VAL A 341 7.35 -2.34 -6.96
N ALA A 342 6.08 -2.45 -7.36
CA ALA A 342 5.28 -3.65 -7.12
C ALA A 342 5.91 -4.89 -7.77
N VAL A 343 6.31 -4.80 -9.05
CA VAL A 343 7.03 -5.88 -9.76
C VAL A 343 8.29 -6.31 -9.03
N ALA A 344 9.10 -5.35 -8.57
CA ALA A 344 10.35 -5.65 -7.88
C ALA A 344 10.12 -6.38 -6.55
N THR A 345 9.12 -5.96 -5.77
CA THR A 345 8.77 -6.63 -4.50
C THR A 345 8.22 -8.04 -4.71
N LEU A 346 7.47 -8.27 -5.79
CA LEU A 346 7.00 -9.60 -6.17
C LEU A 346 8.18 -10.52 -6.51
N ALA A 347 9.16 -10.02 -7.27
CA ALA A 347 10.34 -10.78 -7.67
C ALA A 347 11.29 -11.14 -6.51
N GLN A 348 11.23 -10.42 -5.39
CA GLN A 348 12.09 -10.71 -4.23
C GLN A 348 11.75 -12.04 -3.53
N ARG A 349 10.52 -12.55 -3.66
CA ARG A 349 10.10 -13.82 -3.04
C ARG A 349 10.91 -15.04 -3.52
N ASP A 350 11.37 -15.00 -4.78
CA ASP A 350 12.20 -16.05 -5.39
C ASP A 350 13.56 -16.22 -4.69
N ALA A 351 14.01 -15.21 -3.91
CA ALA A 351 15.27 -15.31 -3.18
C ALA A 351 15.18 -16.19 -1.93
N THR A 352 13.99 -16.40 -1.36
CA THR A 352 13.80 -17.00 -0.03
C THR A 352 13.05 -18.33 -0.02
N ALA A 353 12.33 -18.70 -1.08
CA ALA A 353 11.57 -19.95 -1.15
C ALA A 353 11.97 -20.80 -2.36
N THR A 354 12.54 -21.98 -2.10
CA THR A 354 12.82 -23.07 -3.07
C THR A 354 13.61 -22.65 -4.31
N ALA A 355 14.94 -22.86 -4.23
CA ALA A 355 15.97 -22.43 -5.16
C ALA A 355 15.97 -23.09 -6.56
N SER A 356 14.86 -23.66 -7.04
CA SER A 356 14.86 -24.38 -8.32
C SER A 356 13.47 -24.39 -8.95
N GLU A 357 13.25 -23.53 -9.95
CA GLU A 357 12.70 -23.89 -11.28
C GLU A 357 12.14 -22.70 -12.07
N TRP A 358 12.10 -21.48 -11.51
CA TRP A 358 11.59 -20.32 -12.26
C TRP A 358 12.42 -19.06 -11.97
N ARG A 359 13.06 -18.48 -12.99
CA ARG A 359 13.67 -17.14 -12.92
C ARG A 359 12.78 -16.18 -13.68
N VAL A 360 12.27 -15.16 -12.99
CA VAL A 360 11.52 -14.08 -13.62
C VAL A 360 12.46 -13.26 -14.48
N ASP A 361 12.16 -13.14 -15.78
CA ASP A 361 12.90 -12.21 -16.64
C ASP A 361 12.45 -10.77 -16.35
N LEU A 362 13.30 -10.04 -15.62
CA LEU A 362 13.10 -8.63 -15.32
C LEU A 362 13.64 -7.69 -16.40
N SER A 363 14.22 -8.22 -17.49
CA SER A 363 14.90 -7.41 -18.52
C SER A 363 14.01 -6.31 -19.07
N TYR A 364 12.76 -6.62 -19.40
CA TYR A 364 11.79 -5.65 -19.88
C TYR A 364 11.57 -4.50 -18.87
N PHE A 365 11.42 -4.82 -17.59
CA PHE A 365 11.18 -3.81 -16.55
C PHE A 365 12.39 -2.91 -16.31
N HIS A 366 13.62 -3.43 -16.52
CA HIS A 366 14.81 -2.59 -16.49
C HIS A 366 14.88 -1.61 -17.67
N GLU A 367 14.46 -2.02 -18.87
CA GLU A 367 14.38 -1.08 -20.00
C GLU A 367 13.34 0.02 -19.73
N VAL A 368 12.17 -0.35 -19.16
CA VAL A 368 11.17 0.65 -18.81
C VAL A 368 11.66 1.55 -17.68
N LEU A 369 12.31 1.01 -16.64
CA LEU A 369 12.96 1.82 -15.61
C LEU A 369 13.92 2.82 -16.27
N PHE A 370 14.79 2.36 -17.17
CA PHE A 370 15.75 3.19 -17.87
C PHE A 370 15.09 4.36 -18.63
N CYS A 371 13.95 4.13 -19.30
CA CYS A 371 13.17 5.19 -19.93
C CYS A 371 12.47 6.11 -18.92
N CYS A 372 11.91 5.57 -17.84
CA CYS A 372 11.26 6.38 -16.80
C CYS A 372 12.23 7.32 -16.10
N LEU A 373 13.53 6.98 -16.02
CA LEU A 373 14.53 7.85 -15.40
C LEU A 373 14.66 9.21 -16.10
N SER A 374 14.59 9.25 -17.43
CA SER A 374 14.71 10.54 -18.15
C SER A 374 13.51 11.44 -17.89
N GLU A 375 12.32 10.87 -17.80
CA GLU A 375 11.07 11.61 -17.59
C GLU A 375 10.90 12.02 -16.11
N ALA A 376 11.21 11.12 -15.16
CA ALA A 376 11.05 11.36 -13.73
C ALA A 376 12.07 12.34 -13.13
N LEU A 377 13.26 12.44 -13.73
CA LEU A 377 14.35 13.29 -13.23
C LEU A 377 14.37 14.67 -13.89
N GLN A 378 13.54 14.91 -14.92
CA GLN A 378 13.40 16.22 -15.54
C GLN A 378 12.72 17.22 -14.59
N LEU A 379 13.08 18.49 -14.74
CA LEU A 379 12.45 19.63 -14.05
C LEU A 379 10.94 19.65 -14.36
N PRO A 380 10.05 19.62 -13.35
CA PRO A 380 8.63 19.82 -13.59
C PRO A 380 8.39 21.20 -14.23
N SER A 381 7.76 21.24 -15.41
CA SER A 381 7.45 22.51 -16.09
C SER A 381 6.35 23.26 -15.34
N ALA A 382 6.54 24.56 -15.11
CA ALA A 382 5.56 25.42 -14.43
C ALA A 382 4.23 25.56 -15.19
N GLU A 383 4.20 25.27 -16.49
CA GLU A 383 3.04 25.50 -17.37
C GLU A 383 1.93 24.44 -17.19
N SER A 384 2.25 23.23 -16.70
CA SER A 384 1.27 22.16 -16.46
C SER A 384 0.23 22.51 -15.38
N SER A 385 0.53 23.50 -14.53
CA SER A 385 -0.35 23.98 -13.46
C SER A 385 -1.57 24.76 -13.94
N SER A 386 -1.56 25.29 -15.17
CA SER A 386 -2.64 26.15 -15.71
C SER A 386 -3.80 25.40 -16.37
N SER A 387 -3.65 24.09 -16.67
CA SER A 387 -4.68 23.30 -17.38
C SER A 387 -5.74 22.70 -16.44
N ALA A 388 -5.48 22.63 -15.13
CA ALA A 388 -6.41 22.09 -14.16
C ALA A 388 -7.48 23.13 -13.75
N LYS A 389 -8.44 23.43 -14.63
CA LYS A 389 -9.71 24.04 -14.22
C LYS A 389 -10.50 23.03 -13.38
N MET A 390 -10.28 23.07 -12.07
CA MET A 390 -11.07 22.34 -11.08
C MET A 390 -12.56 22.67 -11.25
N THR A 391 -13.39 21.66 -11.42
CA THR A 391 -14.85 21.86 -11.52
C THR A 391 -15.43 22.09 -10.13
N ARG A 392 -16.51 22.89 -10.05
CA ARG A 392 -17.13 23.33 -8.78
C ARG A 392 -17.58 22.18 -7.87
N GLU A 393 -17.73 20.97 -8.39
CA GLU A 393 -18.06 19.76 -7.64
C GLU A 393 -16.85 19.17 -6.88
N GLU A 394 -15.63 19.31 -7.41
CA GLU A 394 -14.39 18.81 -6.78
C GLU A 394 -13.97 19.66 -5.58
N ALA A 395 -14.26 20.96 -5.61
CA ALA A 395 -14.05 21.87 -4.48
C ALA A 395 -14.92 21.52 -3.26
N GLN A 396 -16.10 20.94 -3.50
CA GLN A 396 -17.07 20.63 -2.44
C GLN A 396 -16.78 19.29 -1.76
N GLU A 397 -16.14 18.34 -2.45
CA GLU A 397 -15.58 17.11 -1.84
C GLU A 397 -14.28 17.39 -1.05
N ALA A 398 -13.43 18.30 -1.51
CA ALA A 398 -12.21 18.70 -0.78
C ALA A 398 -12.52 19.42 0.55
N SER A 399 -13.61 20.20 0.61
CA SER A 399 -14.03 20.90 1.83
C SER A 399 -14.61 19.99 2.93
N ASN A 400 -14.97 18.75 2.59
CA ASN A 400 -15.56 17.77 3.52
C ASN A 400 -14.58 16.66 3.92
N GLY A 401 -13.31 16.74 3.50
CA GLY A 401 -12.25 15.87 4.01
C GLY A 401 -11.79 16.38 5.37
N ASP A 402 -11.88 15.53 6.41
CA ASP A 402 -11.40 15.78 7.76
C ASP A 402 -10.03 16.49 7.76
N MET A 403 -10.03 17.75 8.21
CA MET A 403 -8.81 18.52 8.44
C MET A 403 -8.04 18.08 9.71
N ASP A 404 -8.57 17.13 10.48
CA ASP A 404 -8.07 16.83 11.83
C ASP A 404 -7.04 15.68 11.91
N GLU A 405 -6.68 15.01 10.82
CA GLU A 405 -5.69 13.89 10.88
C GLU A 405 -4.25 14.25 10.49
N VAL A 406 -3.98 15.48 10.04
CA VAL A 406 -2.64 15.90 9.55
C VAL A 406 -1.81 16.73 10.55
N ALA A 407 -2.35 17.04 11.73
CA ALA A 407 -1.67 17.88 12.72
C ALA A 407 -0.91 17.12 13.84
N SER A 408 -0.68 15.80 13.69
CA SER A 408 0.11 15.02 14.67
C SER A 408 1.23 14.23 14.00
N GLN A 409 2.23 14.93 13.47
CA GLN A 409 3.57 14.36 13.32
C GLN A 409 4.55 15.14 14.21
N GLY A 410 4.50 14.79 15.50
CA GLY A 410 5.54 15.14 16.45
C GLY A 410 6.70 14.15 16.37
N SER A 411 7.89 14.69 16.12
CA SER A 411 9.23 14.21 16.47
C SER A 411 9.36 12.78 17.04
N THR A 412 10.02 11.90 16.29
CA THR A 412 10.83 10.81 16.87
C THR A 412 12.15 10.66 16.13
N SER A 413 13.14 11.43 16.56
CA SER A 413 14.54 11.23 16.24
C SER A 413 15.13 10.09 17.08
N SER A 414 15.45 8.94 16.47
CA SER A 414 16.66 8.14 16.77
C SER A 414 16.75 6.86 15.93
N ALA A 415 17.86 6.77 15.19
CA ALA A 415 18.65 5.57 14.87
C ALA A 415 18.02 4.41 14.06
N GLY A 416 18.51 4.29 12.81
CA GLY A 416 18.81 2.99 12.18
C GLY A 416 17.83 2.52 11.10
N SER A 417 18.30 2.49 9.85
CA SER A 417 17.68 1.82 8.69
C SER A 417 16.18 2.12 8.47
N LEU A 418 15.93 3.19 7.72
CA LEU A 418 14.62 3.55 7.18
C LEU A 418 14.13 2.61 6.06
N SER A 419 14.68 1.40 5.91
CA SER A 419 13.99 0.31 5.18
C SER A 419 12.66 -0.09 5.83
N SER A 420 12.33 0.49 6.99
CA SER A 420 11.21 0.15 7.85
C SER A 420 10.10 1.23 7.96
N GLN A 421 10.26 2.43 7.39
CA GLN A 421 9.09 3.32 7.23
C GLN A 421 8.23 2.75 6.10
N ALA A 422 7.01 2.33 6.43
CA ALA A 422 6.10 1.68 5.50
C ALA A 422 5.68 2.67 4.40
N PHE A 423 6.39 2.63 3.27
CA PHE A 423 6.03 3.37 2.06
C PHE A 423 4.65 2.88 1.57
N SER A 424 3.61 3.66 1.82
CA SER A 424 2.26 3.39 1.32
C SER A 424 2.13 3.91 -0.11
N ILE A 425 1.94 3.00 -1.07
CA ILE A 425 1.72 3.36 -2.47
C ILE A 425 0.43 4.19 -2.63
N ALA A 426 -0.64 3.91 -1.86
CA ALA A 426 -1.85 4.70 -1.92
C ALA A 426 -1.63 6.13 -1.41
N GLN A 427 -0.93 6.30 -0.28
CA GLN A 427 -0.58 7.62 0.22
C GLN A 427 0.30 8.39 -0.78
N SER A 428 1.25 7.69 -1.40
CA SER A 428 2.14 8.23 -2.41
C SER A 428 1.38 8.70 -3.67
N MET A 429 0.55 7.85 -4.28
CA MET A 429 -0.23 8.27 -5.47
C MET A 429 -1.28 9.34 -5.15
N ALA A 430 -1.85 9.34 -3.94
CA ALA A 430 -2.74 10.42 -3.49
C ALA A 430 -1.98 11.75 -3.35
N GLN A 431 -0.78 11.72 -2.74
CA GLN A 431 0.10 12.88 -2.66
C GLN A 431 0.44 13.41 -4.05
N GLY A 432 0.73 12.56 -5.04
CA GLY A 432 0.97 12.97 -6.42
C GLY A 432 -0.06 13.99 -6.94
N THR A 433 -1.35 13.78 -6.68
CA THR A 433 -2.40 14.74 -7.08
C THR A 433 -2.37 16.08 -6.34
N PHE A 434 -2.02 16.11 -5.05
CA PHE A 434 -1.91 17.35 -4.27
C PHE A 434 -0.58 18.09 -4.50
N VAL A 435 0.45 17.33 -4.84
CA VAL A 435 1.83 17.79 -4.96
C VAL A 435 2.06 18.58 -6.25
N HIS A 436 1.17 18.45 -7.25
CA HIS A 436 1.12 19.31 -8.44
C HIS A 436 0.94 20.82 -8.12
N GLN A 437 0.67 21.19 -6.87
CA GLN A 437 0.62 22.58 -6.42
C GLN A 437 2.02 23.16 -6.10
N ASN A 438 3.04 22.32 -5.89
CA ASN A 438 4.41 22.74 -5.59
C ASN A 438 5.42 21.88 -6.35
N ALA A 439 5.99 22.46 -7.42
CA ALA A 439 6.98 21.81 -8.28
C ALA A 439 8.18 21.21 -7.51
N SER A 440 8.62 21.85 -6.42
CA SER A 440 9.73 21.31 -5.60
C SER A 440 9.34 20.04 -4.88
N ARG A 441 8.12 19.97 -4.34
CA ARG A 441 7.59 18.77 -3.67
C ARG A 441 7.27 17.67 -4.68
N GLU A 442 6.86 18.05 -5.88
CA GLU A 442 6.61 17.11 -6.98
C GLU A 442 7.88 16.42 -7.40
N TRP A 443 8.96 17.19 -7.50
CA TRP A 443 10.22 16.63 -7.90
C TRP A 443 10.82 15.71 -6.83
N THR A 444 10.80 16.11 -5.55
CA THR A 444 11.28 15.25 -4.45
C THR A 444 10.49 13.95 -4.38
N PHE A 445 9.18 14.01 -4.61
CA PHE A 445 8.31 12.85 -4.70
C PHE A 445 8.69 11.90 -5.84
N HIS A 446 8.82 12.39 -7.08
CA HIS A 446 9.20 11.56 -8.24
C HIS A 446 10.58 10.94 -8.07
N VAL A 447 11.55 11.70 -7.55
CA VAL A 447 12.90 11.19 -7.26
C VAL A 447 12.84 10.12 -6.18
N GLY A 448 12.04 10.29 -5.12
CA GLY A 448 11.87 9.27 -4.08
C GLY A 448 11.39 7.93 -4.66
N LEU A 449 10.45 7.97 -5.61
CA LEU A 449 10.01 6.78 -6.34
C LEU A 449 11.12 6.16 -7.20
N VAL A 450 11.92 6.98 -7.87
CA VAL A 450 13.09 6.53 -8.63
C VAL A 450 14.11 5.83 -7.73
N LEU A 451 14.47 6.44 -6.59
CA LEU A 451 15.39 5.85 -5.62
C LEU A 451 14.90 4.46 -5.20
N ARG A 452 13.60 4.32 -4.95
CA ARG A 452 12.97 3.04 -4.55
C ARG A 452 12.94 2.00 -5.65
N ALA A 453 12.57 2.40 -6.87
CA ALA A 453 12.56 1.51 -8.01
C ALA A 453 13.97 0.98 -8.33
N VAL A 454 14.99 1.85 -8.30
CA VAL A 454 16.39 1.45 -8.55
C VAL A 454 16.94 0.58 -7.42
N ASP A 455 16.65 0.90 -6.16
CA ASP A 455 17.04 0.06 -5.02
C ASP A 455 16.52 -1.37 -5.17
N LEU A 456 15.21 -1.53 -5.44
CA LEU A 456 14.58 -2.85 -5.55
C LEU A 456 14.94 -3.57 -6.87
N LEU A 457 14.98 -2.90 -8.02
CA LEU A 457 15.24 -3.54 -9.32
C LEU A 457 16.73 -3.71 -9.64
N VAL A 458 17.62 -2.89 -9.06
CA VAL A 458 19.06 -2.94 -9.37
C VAL A 458 19.87 -3.47 -8.20
N LEU A 459 19.73 -2.89 -7.00
CA LEU A 459 20.62 -3.23 -5.87
C LEU A 459 20.26 -4.58 -5.23
N THR A 460 18.96 -4.90 -5.08
CA THR A 460 18.56 -6.16 -4.44
C THR A 460 18.69 -7.39 -5.33
N GLN A 461 18.89 -7.21 -6.65
CA GLN A 461 19.00 -8.31 -7.59
C GLN A 461 20.36 -9.03 -7.49
N LYS A 462 20.35 -10.36 -7.71
CA LYS A 462 21.56 -11.20 -7.56
C LYS A 462 22.55 -11.01 -8.71
N HIS A 463 22.08 -10.92 -9.96
CA HIS A 463 22.93 -10.77 -11.14
C HIS A 463 22.24 -9.94 -12.22
N LEU A 464 22.86 -8.82 -12.62
CA LEU A 464 22.44 -8.00 -13.75
C LEU A 464 23.61 -7.84 -14.73
N PRO A 465 23.35 -7.75 -16.04
CA PRO A 465 24.40 -7.44 -17.02
C PRO A 465 25.06 -6.10 -16.70
N VAL A 466 26.40 -6.07 -16.67
CA VAL A 466 27.16 -4.87 -16.31
C VAL A 466 26.78 -3.70 -17.22
N ALA A 467 26.69 -3.89 -18.54
CA ALA A 467 26.31 -2.86 -19.50
C ALA A 467 24.97 -2.16 -19.16
N ARG A 468 23.98 -2.93 -18.68
CA ARG A 468 22.67 -2.40 -18.27
C ARG A 468 22.78 -1.57 -17.00
N VAL A 469 23.53 -2.05 -16.02
CA VAL A 469 23.80 -1.30 -14.78
C VAL A 469 24.59 -0.03 -15.09
N THR A 470 25.57 -0.09 -15.99
CA THR A 470 26.34 1.07 -16.43
C THR A 470 25.45 2.11 -17.12
N ALA A 471 24.50 1.68 -17.97
CA ALA A 471 23.54 2.57 -18.61
C ALA A 471 22.67 3.32 -17.59
N ILE A 472 22.10 2.60 -16.63
CA ILE A 472 21.30 3.19 -15.54
C ILE A 472 22.16 4.15 -14.71
N LEU A 473 23.36 3.73 -14.29
CA LEU A 473 24.30 4.54 -13.53
C LEU A 473 24.66 5.84 -14.28
N ARG A 474 24.98 5.74 -15.58
CA ARG A 474 25.35 6.88 -16.41
C ARG A 474 24.21 7.88 -16.56
N ARG A 475 22.97 7.40 -16.74
CA ARG A 475 21.77 8.25 -16.85
C ARG A 475 21.42 8.95 -15.53
N LEU A 476 21.57 8.28 -14.39
CA LEU A 476 21.43 8.89 -13.07
C LEU A 476 22.45 10.03 -12.89
N ILE A 477 23.74 9.77 -13.17
CA ILE A 477 24.80 10.78 -13.06
C ILE A 477 24.58 11.96 -14.02
N GLN A 478 24.05 11.70 -15.22
CA GLN A 478 23.74 12.74 -16.21
C GLN A 478 22.67 13.72 -15.69
N ALA A 479 21.67 13.23 -14.97
CA ALA A 479 20.58 14.05 -14.46
C ALA A 479 21.01 14.92 -13.27
N THR A 480 21.98 14.47 -12.47
CA THR A 480 22.40 15.11 -11.21
C THR A 480 22.66 16.62 -11.29
N PRO A 481 23.35 17.19 -12.30
CA PRO A 481 23.62 18.63 -12.36
C PRO A 481 22.37 19.50 -12.56
N SER A 482 21.31 18.93 -13.14
CA SER A 482 20.04 19.64 -13.33
C SER A 482 19.20 19.68 -12.05
N CYS A 483 19.50 18.82 -11.08
CA CYS A 483 18.70 18.65 -9.87
C CYS A 483 19.07 19.65 -8.74
N PRO A 484 18.12 19.94 -7.84
CA PRO A 484 18.40 20.66 -6.60
C PRO A 484 19.43 19.91 -5.73
N PRO A 485 20.14 20.61 -4.82
CA PRO A 485 21.27 20.00 -4.12
C PRO A 485 20.94 18.75 -3.29
N HIS A 486 19.79 18.73 -2.62
CA HIS A 486 19.35 17.58 -1.82
C HIS A 486 19.10 16.34 -2.68
N ILE A 487 18.33 16.49 -3.77
CA ILE A 487 18.11 15.44 -4.78
C ILE A 487 19.45 14.99 -5.40
N ALA A 488 20.30 15.93 -5.79
CA ALA A 488 21.59 15.64 -6.39
C ALA A 488 22.48 14.80 -5.45
N MET A 489 22.58 15.17 -4.18
CA MET A 489 23.33 14.39 -3.18
C MET A 489 22.74 12.99 -2.98
N SER A 490 21.41 12.85 -2.99
CA SER A 490 20.73 11.55 -2.89
C SER A 490 20.99 10.64 -4.10
N ILE A 491 20.94 11.19 -5.30
CA ILE A 491 21.28 10.46 -6.54
C ILE A 491 22.75 10.04 -6.51
N LEU A 492 23.68 10.92 -6.09
CA LEU A 492 25.10 10.56 -5.95
C LEU A 492 25.32 9.44 -4.93
N ALA A 493 24.65 9.49 -3.78
CA ALA A 493 24.71 8.42 -2.78
C ALA A 493 24.20 7.09 -3.34
N LEU A 494 23.12 7.11 -4.13
CA LEU A 494 22.62 5.92 -4.82
C LEU A 494 23.61 5.41 -5.87
N CYS A 495 24.17 6.29 -6.70
CA CYS A 495 25.19 5.94 -7.68
C CYS A 495 26.42 5.30 -7.03
N HIS A 496 26.85 5.80 -5.87
CA HIS A 496 27.93 5.21 -5.09
C HIS A 496 27.59 3.79 -4.64
N ARG A 497 26.39 3.55 -4.11
CA ARG A 497 25.91 2.20 -3.73
C ARG A 497 25.87 1.24 -4.92
N ILE A 498 25.42 1.71 -6.10
CA ILE A 498 25.42 0.91 -7.34
C ILE A 498 26.84 0.51 -7.72
N ALA A 499 27.77 1.46 -7.70
CA ALA A 499 29.16 1.20 -8.05
C ALA A 499 29.89 0.31 -7.03
N LEU A 500 29.55 0.37 -5.73
CA LEU A 500 30.05 -0.58 -4.73
C LEU A 500 29.53 -2.01 -4.99
N ARG A 501 28.26 -2.15 -5.38
CA ARG A 501 27.64 -3.44 -5.71
C ARG A 501 28.15 -4.01 -7.04
N TYR A 502 28.39 -3.14 -8.03
CA TYR A 502 28.85 -3.48 -9.38
C TYR A 502 30.15 -2.72 -9.71
N PRO A 503 31.32 -3.14 -9.19
CA PRO A 503 32.58 -2.43 -9.38
C PRO A 503 32.96 -2.19 -10.85
N LEU A 504 32.62 -3.13 -11.73
CA LEU A 504 32.86 -3.00 -13.18
C LEU A 504 32.07 -1.86 -13.82
N ALA A 505 30.83 -1.60 -13.36
CA ALA A 505 30.03 -0.46 -13.83
C ALA A 505 30.60 0.87 -13.29
N GLY A 506 31.24 0.84 -12.12
CA GLY A 506 31.97 1.98 -11.54
C GLY A 506 33.15 2.47 -12.38
N GLY A 507 33.63 1.68 -13.36
CA GLY A 507 34.70 2.09 -14.28
C GLY A 507 34.38 3.35 -15.09
N VAL A 508 33.09 3.59 -15.38
CA VAL A 508 32.62 4.82 -16.06
C VAL A 508 32.84 6.10 -15.23
N VAL A 509 32.92 5.97 -13.91
CA VAL A 509 33.24 7.10 -13.01
C VAL A 509 34.71 7.49 -13.07
N VAL A 510 35.57 6.49 -13.19
CA VAL A 510 37.04 6.65 -13.21
C VAL A 510 37.51 7.22 -14.53
N GLY A 511 36.92 6.76 -15.64
CA GLY A 511 37.47 6.95 -16.97
C GLY A 511 38.77 6.17 -17.15
N GLY A 512 38.71 5.07 -17.89
CA GLY A 512 39.90 4.30 -18.22
C GLY A 512 40.90 5.12 -19.06
N SER A 513 42.18 4.79 -18.94
CA SER A 513 43.27 5.37 -19.74
C SER A 513 43.16 5.11 -21.25
N ASP A 514 42.30 4.17 -21.66
CA ASP A 514 42.28 3.60 -23.02
C ASP A 514 40.95 3.85 -23.75
N ASN A 515 40.12 4.78 -23.27
CA ASN A 515 38.70 4.81 -23.60
C ASN A 515 38.30 5.54 -24.91
N VAL A 516 39.25 5.92 -25.75
CA VAL A 516 38.94 6.01 -27.20
C VAL A 516 39.00 4.59 -27.74
N ILE A 517 38.02 3.76 -27.37
CA ILE A 517 37.87 2.44 -27.98
C ILE A 517 37.32 2.69 -29.37
N ALA A 518 38.22 2.89 -30.34
CA ALA A 518 37.86 3.00 -31.75
C ALA A 518 36.89 1.86 -32.12
N GLY A 519 35.72 2.21 -32.65
CA GLY A 519 34.71 1.24 -33.09
C GLY A 519 33.58 0.89 -32.12
N ARG A 520 33.51 1.44 -30.89
CA ARG A 520 32.38 1.19 -29.95
C ARG A 520 31.25 2.24 -29.92
N GLY A 521 31.31 3.25 -30.78
CA GLY A 521 30.30 4.31 -30.87
C GLY A 521 30.38 5.34 -29.74
N ALA A 522 29.53 6.38 -29.81
CA ALA A 522 29.42 7.41 -28.79
C ALA A 522 28.21 7.16 -27.88
N TYR A 523 28.25 7.72 -26.67
CA TYR A 523 27.12 7.66 -25.73
C TYR A 523 25.92 8.43 -26.27
N ASN A 524 24.77 7.76 -26.28
CA ASN A 524 23.50 8.35 -26.68
C ASN A 524 22.63 8.60 -25.42
N PRO A 525 22.48 9.87 -24.98
CA PRO A 525 21.68 10.19 -23.80
C PRO A 525 20.18 9.91 -23.98
N GLU A 526 19.67 10.02 -25.21
CA GLU A 526 18.25 9.87 -25.55
C GLU A 526 17.87 8.41 -25.87
N ALA A 527 18.78 7.47 -25.67
CA ALA A 527 18.53 6.06 -25.96
C ALA A 527 17.34 5.52 -25.14
N LEU A 528 16.39 4.87 -25.83
CA LEU A 528 15.25 4.18 -25.21
C LEU A 528 15.58 2.75 -24.73
N GLN A 529 16.79 2.27 -25.01
CA GLN A 529 17.26 0.95 -24.59
C GLN A 529 18.64 1.08 -23.98
N THR A 530 18.90 0.27 -22.95
CA THR A 530 20.16 0.30 -22.20
C THR A 530 21.36 -0.07 -23.07
N VAL A 531 21.17 -0.98 -24.04
CA VAL A 531 22.22 -1.43 -24.97
C VAL A 531 22.60 -0.35 -25.97
N SER A 532 21.61 0.40 -26.51
CA SER A 532 21.87 1.44 -27.51
C SER A 532 22.42 2.74 -26.91
N ALA A 533 22.42 2.86 -25.58
CA ALA A 533 22.99 4.02 -24.90
C ALA A 533 24.51 4.09 -25.02
N ASN A 534 25.22 2.97 -25.21
CA ASN A 534 26.69 2.91 -25.23
C ASN A 534 27.34 3.57 -24.00
N ALA A 535 26.79 3.34 -22.80
CA ALA A 535 27.22 4.02 -21.56
C ALA A 535 28.69 3.82 -21.19
N ASP A 536 29.27 2.67 -21.56
CA ASP A 536 30.69 2.35 -21.33
C ASP A 536 31.64 3.27 -22.12
N SER A 537 31.15 3.96 -23.17
CA SER A 537 31.95 4.82 -24.05
C SER A 537 32.10 6.27 -23.56
N CYS A 538 31.50 6.62 -22.43
CA CYS A 538 31.47 8.00 -21.94
C CYS A 538 31.97 8.13 -20.51
N PHE A 539 32.58 9.28 -20.24
CA PHE A 539 33.03 9.69 -18.91
C PHE A 539 31.96 10.51 -18.20
N THR A 540 32.07 10.57 -16.86
CA THR A 540 31.13 11.30 -15.99
C THR A 540 31.67 12.70 -15.65
N TRP A 541 31.86 13.53 -16.68
CA TRP A 541 32.34 14.91 -16.51
C TRP A 541 31.40 15.78 -15.66
N GLU A 542 30.14 15.38 -15.53
CA GLU A 542 29.14 15.97 -14.64
C GLU A 542 29.59 15.98 -13.19
N LEU A 543 30.31 14.93 -12.73
CA LEU A 543 30.85 14.89 -11.37
C LEU A 543 31.87 16.00 -11.14
N SER A 544 32.73 16.26 -12.12
CA SER A 544 33.70 17.36 -12.07
C SER A 544 33.01 18.71 -11.98
N LEU A 545 31.89 18.90 -12.69
CA LEU A 545 31.10 20.14 -12.57
C LEU A 545 30.48 20.31 -11.18
N LEU A 546 30.01 19.22 -10.56
CA LEU A 546 29.43 19.26 -9.22
C LEU A 546 30.45 19.66 -8.13
N THR A 547 31.75 19.45 -8.37
CA THR A 547 32.82 19.96 -7.50
C THR A 547 32.93 21.50 -7.48
N HIS A 548 32.19 22.17 -8.35
CA HIS A 548 32.05 23.63 -8.38
C HIS A 548 30.63 24.08 -8.05
N SER A 549 29.77 23.20 -7.53
CA SER A 549 28.41 23.54 -7.12
C SER A 549 28.39 24.67 -6.08
N TYR A 550 27.36 25.51 -6.13
CA TYR A 550 27.14 26.58 -5.16
C TYR A 550 26.90 26.04 -3.74
N HIS A 551 26.33 24.83 -3.64
CA HIS A 551 26.03 24.20 -2.36
C HIS A 551 27.30 23.53 -1.79
N PRO A 552 27.78 23.94 -0.60
CA PRO A 552 29.06 23.47 -0.08
C PRO A 552 29.09 21.97 0.25
N THR A 553 27.99 21.39 0.77
CA THR A 553 27.95 19.95 1.06
C THR A 553 27.97 19.11 -0.21
N LEU A 554 27.12 19.41 -1.21
CA LEU A 554 27.16 18.80 -2.53
C LEU A 554 28.57 18.89 -3.16
N ARG A 555 29.22 20.05 -3.05
CA ARG A 555 30.59 20.24 -3.50
C ARG A 555 31.56 19.25 -2.83
N GLN A 556 31.50 19.15 -1.51
CA GLN A 556 32.32 18.24 -0.73
C GLN A 556 32.03 16.77 -1.06
N VAL A 557 30.76 16.38 -1.21
CA VAL A 557 30.35 15.04 -1.61
C VAL A 557 30.91 14.68 -2.99
N ALA A 558 30.74 15.57 -3.99
CA ALA A 558 31.26 15.37 -5.34
C ALA A 558 32.80 15.25 -5.36
N ASP A 559 33.51 16.15 -4.68
CA ASP A 559 34.97 16.12 -4.57
C ASP A 559 35.46 14.83 -3.89
N THR A 560 34.77 14.39 -2.84
CA THR A 560 35.07 13.14 -2.12
C THR A 560 34.85 11.94 -3.02
N MET A 561 33.77 11.93 -3.82
CA MET A 561 33.48 10.89 -4.80
C MET A 561 34.56 10.82 -5.89
N CYS A 562 34.96 11.95 -6.48
CA CYS A 562 36.06 12.01 -7.45
C CYS A 562 37.38 11.46 -6.86
N LYS A 563 37.75 11.89 -5.64
CA LYS A 563 38.95 11.41 -4.94
C LYS A 563 38.88 9.92 -4.61
N HIS A 564 37.71 9.42 -4.22
CA HIS A 564 37.50 8.00 -3.94
C HIS A 564 37.74 7.16 -5.19
N TYR A 565 37.03 7.44 -6.29
CA TYR A 565 37.17 6.66 -7.52
C TYR A 565 38.54 6.80 -8.17
N HIS A 566 39.21 7.96 -8.03
CA HIS A 566 40.62 8.10 -8.43
C HIS A 566 41.56 7.16 -7.66
N LYS A 567 41.33 6.96 -6.35
CA LYS A 567 42.10 5.99 -5.56
C LYS A 567 41.75 4.56 -5.95
N VAL A 568 40.47 4.27 -6.22
CA VAL A 568 40.01 2.97 -6.73
C VAL A 568 40.70 2.61 -8.05
N SER A 569 40.88 3.57 -8.96
CA SER A 569 41.56 3.30 -10.25
C SER A 569 43.04 2.92 -10.11
N LYS A 570 43.69 3.41 -9.05
CA LYS A 570 45.10 3.16 -8.75
C LYS A 570 45.29 1.94 -7.86
N HIS A 571 44.21 1.26 -7.49
CA HIS A 571 44.24 0.11 -6.60
C HIS A 571 44.93 -1.08 -7.28
N GLN A 572 45.91 -1.68 -6.60
CA GLN A 572 46.62 -2.87 -7.06
C GLN A 572 46.10 -4.12 -6.33
N HIS A 573 46.12 -5.26 -7.02
CA HIS A 573 45.69 -6.55 -6.46
C HIS A 573 46.51 -6.89 -5.20
N GLY A 574 45.85 -7.01 -4.04
CA GLY A 574 46.48 -7.33 -2.74
C GLY A 574 46.55 -6.19 -1.72
N GLN A 575 46.15 -4.96 -2.09
CA GLN A 575 46.00 -3.86 -1.14
C GLN A 575 44.65 -3.92 -0.39
N PRO A 576 44.51 -3.29 0.80
CA PRO A 576 43.21 -3.19 1.47
C PRO A 576 42.21 -2.43 0.59
N PRO A 577 40.91 -2.79 0.63
CA PRO A 577 39.90 -2.15 -0.19
C PRO A 577 39.84 -0.64 0.08
N VAL A 578 39.71 0.14 -0.97
CA VAL A 578 39.54 1.60 -0.86
C VAL A 578 38.15 1.88 -0.31
N VAL A 579 38.06 2.16 0.98
CA VAL A 579 36.79 2.47 1.67
C VAL A 579 36.74 3.96 2.00
N THR A 580 35.57 4.58 1.90
CA THR A 580 35.39 5.99 2.26
C THR A 580 34.13 6.13 3.09
N LYS A 581 34.31 6.01 4.41
CA LYS A 581 33.23 6.03 5.41
C LYS A 581 32.27 7.22 5.25
N GLN A 582 32.74 8.36 4.74
CA GLN A 582 31.92 9.55 4.49
C GLN A 582 30.87 9.32 3.39
N LEU A 583 31.20 8.59 2.32
CA LEU A 583 30.26 8.27 1.24
C LEU A 583 29.40 7.06 1.59
N ASP A 584 29.99 6.07 2.27
CA ASP A 584 29.29 4.86 2.71
C ASP A 584 28.18 5.17 3.74
N ALA A 585 28.38 6.21 4.55
CA ALA A 585 27.42 6.65 5.56
C ALA A 585 26.23 7.44 4.98
N LEU A 586 26.27 7.86 3.72
CA LEU A 586 25.18 8.61 3.12
C LEU A 586 24.02 7.68 2.74
N GLY A 587 22.89 7.83 3.42
CA GLY A 587 21.61 7.26 3.03
C GLY A 587 20.96 8.08 1.92
N PRO A 588 20.68 7.53 0.71
CA PRO A 588 20.02 8.28 -0.35
C PRO A 588 18.70 8.94 0.07
N TYR A 589 17.89 8.23 0.86
CA TYR A 589 16.63 8.75 1.39
C TYR A 589 16.84 9.76 2.53
N GLU A 590 17.70 9.41 3.50
CA GLU A 590 18.02 10.26 4.65
C GLU A 590 18.56 11.62 4.21
N VAL A 591 19.45 11.64 3.22
CA VAL A 591 20.02 12.86 2.64
C VAL A 591 18.95 13.69 1.90
N MET A 592 17.98 13.03 1.26
CA MET A 592 16.93 13.73 0.52
C MET A 592 16.02 14.49 1.48
N GLU A 593 15.67 13.87 2.60
CA GLU A 593 14.82 14.44 3.66
C GLU A 593 15.56 15.49 4.49
N GLU A 594 16.80 15.21 4.90
CA GLU A 594 17.56 16.10 5.80
C GLU A 594 17.84 17.47 5.18
N TYR A 595 18.08 17.51 3.87
CA TYR A 595 18.46 18.71 3.11
C TYR A 595 17.30 19.31 2.29
N ASP A 596 16.05 18.86 2.50
CA ASP A 596 14.90 19.37 1.77
C ASP A 596 14.65 20.87 2.07
N PRO A 597 14.80 21.77 1.07
CA PRO A 597 14.54 23.20 1.25
C PRO A 597 13.08 23.51 1.54
N SER A 598 12.14 22.59 1.26
CA SER A 598 10.71 22.79 1.50
C SER A 598 10.35 22.83 3.00
N LEU A 599 11.25 22.36 3.86
CA LEU A 599 11.13 22.40 5.32
C LEU A 599 11.50 23.78 5.92
N GLY A 600 12.00 24.71 5.09
CA GLY A 600 12.36 26.07 5.52
C GLY A 600 13.70 26.21 6.25
N GLU A 601 14.37 25.09 6.54
CA GLU A 601 15.70 25.07 7.15
C GLU A 601 16.78 24.82 6.09
N PHE A 602 17.45 25.89 5.62
CA PHE A 602 18.59 25.72 4.70
C PHE A 602 19.78 25.10 5.43
N LYS A 603 20.17 23.89 5.02
CA LYS A 603 21.37 23.20 5.53
C LYS A 603 22.43 23.09 4.43
N PRO A 604 23.64 23.62 4.63
CA PRO A 604 24.04 24.52 5.71
C PRO A 604 23.43 25.92 5.54
N ALA A 605 23.37 26.68 6.63
CA ALA A 605 22.81 28.03 6.63
C ALA A 605 23.48 28.91 5.54
N ALA A 606 22.65 29.65 4.80
CA ALA A 606 23.13 30.51 3.73
C ALA A 606 24.19 31.49 4.27
N PRO A 607 25.37 31.59 3.64
CA PRO A 607 26.40 32.50 4.11
C PRO A 607 25.90 33.94 4.00
N LEU A 608 26.02 34.71 5.08
CA LEU A 608 25.67 36.13 5.08
C LEU A 608 26.37 36.87 3.91
N PRO A 609 25.68 37.79 3.21
CA PRO A 609 26.29 38.64 2.20
C PRO A 609 27.53 39.36 2.74
N THR A 610 28.52 39.60 1.89
CA THR A 610 29.81 40.22 2.29
C THR A 610 29.65 41.57 2.97
N ALA A 611 28.71 42.40 2.50
CA ALA A 611 28.37 43.68 3.11
C ALA A 611 27.84 43.50 4.56
N LEU A 612 26.94 42.55 4.76
CA LEU A 612 26.32 42.28 6.06
C LEU A 612 27.31 41.63 7.03
N LYS A 613 28.24 40.81 6.53
CA LYS A 613 29.39 40.30 7.30
C LYS A 613 30.32 41.43 7.76
N ALA A 614 30.55 42.43 6.92
CA ALA A 614 31.38 43.58 7.28
C ALA A 614 30.70 44.43 8.36
N GLU A 615 29.40 44.68 8.22
CA GLU A 615 28.59 45.41 9.20
C GLU A 615 28.53 44.69 10.56
N LEU A 616 28.32 43.36 10.56
CA LEU A 616 28.36 42.54 11.77
C LEU A 616 29.72 42.57 12.45
N ARG A 617 30.82 42.45 11.68
CA ARG A 617 32.17 42.55 12.23
C ARG A 617 32.46 43.94 12.82
N LYS A 618 31.93 44.99 12.21
CA LYS A 618 32.03 46.36 12.72
C LYS A 618 31.26 46.51 14.04
N ARG A 619 30.01 46.06 14.10
CA ARG A 619 29.21 46.05 15.34
C ARG A 619 29.85 45.23 16.46
N GLN A 620 30.39 44.06 16.15
CA GLN A 620 31.10 43.23 17.14
C GLN A 620 32.36 43.90 17.68
N ARG A 621 33.06 44.70 16.86
CA ARG A 621 34.21 45.50 17.33
C ARG A 621 33.76 46.66 18.21
N GLU A 622 32.73 47.38 17.79
CA GLU A 622 32.13 48.48 18.57
C GLU A 622 31.59 47.98 19.92
N GLU A 623 30.92 46.83 19.96
CA GLU A 623 30.45 46.17 21.19
C GLU A 623 31.62 45.76 22.10
N ALA A 624 32.69 45.16 21.53
CA ALA A 624 33.88 44.78 22.30
C ALA A 624 34.62 46.00 22.88
N GLU A 625 34.71 47.10 22.12
CA GLU A 625 35.28 48.37 22.57
C GLU A 625 34.41 49.00 23.67
N THR A 626 33.08 48.95 23.54
CA THR A 626 32.14 49.47 24.55
C THR A 626 32.22 48.66 25.85
N TYR A 627 32.39 47.34 25.77
CA TYR A 627 32.59 46.48 26.94
C TYR A 627 33.90 46.77 27.67
N GLN A 628 35.00 47.04 26.94
CA GLN A 628 36.29 47.40 27.55
C GLN A 628 36.25 48.76 28.25
N VAL A 629 35.53 49.74 27.70
CA VAL A 629 35.33 51.06 28.32
C VAL A 629 34.41 50.99 29.55
N SER A 630 33.53 50.01 29.64
CA SER A 630 32.64 49.82 30.82
C SER A 630 33.30 49.11 32.02
N GLN A 631 34.47 48.50 31.84
CA GLN A 631 35.21 47.76 32.88
C GLN A 631 36.46 48.49 33.41
N GLY A 632 36.85 49.61 32.80
CA GLY A 632 37.89 50.52 33.30
C GLY A 632 37.27 51.73 33.97
#